data_AF-A0A182P6K6-F1
#
_entry.id   AF-A0A182P6K6-F1
#
_cell.length_a   1.000
_cell.length_b   1.000
_cell.length_c   1.000
_cell.angle_alpha   90.00
_cell.angle_beta   90.00
_cell.angle_gamma   90.00
#
_symmetry.space_group_name_H-M   'P 1'
#
loop_
_entity.id
_entity.type
_entity.pdbx_description
1 polymer ?
#
loop_
_entity_poly.entity_id
_entity_poly.type
_entity_poly.pdbx_seq_one_letter_code
_entity_poly.pdbx_strand_id
1 'polypeptide(L)'
;LYESAPWSVEAWSRPFESCPLVATRLAGAGNTSTVGSNSSTHSSVFCIRCGTTRGVVSHWLRSETNRDMAAWARVLVQGCHNAIICQREFSFRCLFQGRPCQLIVHLDRGFTLLDSGLGPASKALWTFPFDKLKGSADDGNKLLYLDFSGTEDGAELELDMECCPKPVVFVLHNCLSAKVHSLA
;
A
#
# COMPACT_ATOMS: atom_id res chain seq x y z
N LEU A 1 5.32 0.84 -15.80
CA LEU A 1 6.58 0.37 -16.40
C LEU A 1 6.37 0.15 -17.89
N TYR A 2 7.40 0.42 -18.67
CA TYR A 2 7.41 0.27 -20.13
C TYR A 2 8.53 -0.69 -20.50
N GLU A 3 8.34 -1.49 -21.54
CA GLU A 3 9.37 -2.41 -22.05
C GLU A 3 10.52 -1.66 -22.73
N SER A 4 10.22 -0.51 -23.35
CA SER A 4 11.18 0.40 -23.96
C SER A 4 10.74 1.85 -23.74
N ALA A 5 11.63 2.81 -24.02
CA ALA A 5 11.27 4.23 -23.98
C ALA A 5 10.08 4.51 -24.92
N PRO A 6 8.95 5.05 -24.42
CA PRO A 6 7.82 5.37 -25.27
C PRO A 6 8.17 6.48 -26.25
N TRP A 7 7.79 6.29 -27.52
CA TRP A 7 8.14 7.17 -28.64
C TRP A 7 7.01 8.13 -29.02
N SER A 8 5.83 8.01 -28.41
CA SER A 8 4.68 8.89 -28.61
C SER A 8 3.92 9.16 -27.31
N VAL A 9 3.10 10.22 -27.27
CA VAL A 9 2.24 10.56 -26.12
C VAL A 9 1.24 9.44 -25.82
N GLU A 10 0.69 8.81 -26.86
CA GLU A 10 -0.23 7.69 -26.72
C GLU A 10 0.49 6.48 -26.09
N ALA A 11 1.74 6.21 -26.48
CA ALA A 11 2.53 5.16 -25.86
C ALA A 11 2.81 5.47 -24.37
N TRP A 12 3.04 6.74 -24.01
CA TRP A 12 3.13 7.19 -22.61
C TRP A 12 1.84 7.05 -21.80
N SER A 13 0.69 6.84 -22.45
CA SER A 13 -0.58 6.58 -21.76
C SER A 13 -0.85 5.08 -21.53
N ARG A 14 -0.01 4.20 -22.09
CA ARG A 14 -0.23 2.75 -22.11
C ARG A 14 0.98 2.00 -21.53
N PRO A 15 1.21 2.10 -20.22
CA PRO A 15 2.25 1.30 -19.59
C PRO A 15 1.90 -0.19 -19.66
N PHE A 16 2.93 -1.03 -19.78
CA PHE A 16 2.81 -2.48 -19.69
C PHE A 16 2.34 -2.91 -18.30
N GLU A 17 2.88 -2.25 -17.26
CA GLU A 17 2.45 -2.42 -15.87
C GLU A 17 2.14 -1.08 -15.22
N SER A 18 1.02 -1.00 -14.52
CA SER A 18 0.68 0.15 -13.68
C SER A 18 0.44 -0.33 -12.25
N CYS A 19 1.03 0.37 -11.28
CA CYS A 19 0.83 0.10 -9.87
C CYS A 19 0.25 1.37 -9.23
N PRO A 20 -0.86 1.26 -8.48
CA PRO A 20 -1.46 2.42 -7.84
C PRO A 20 -0.54 2.93 -6.73
N LEU A 21 -0.29 4.24 -6.69
CA LEU A 21 0.58 4.87 -5.68
C LEU A 21 0.11 4.57 -4.25
N VAL A 22 -1.20 4.50 -4.03
CA VAL A 22 -1.81 4.18 -2.73
C VAL A 22 -1.38 2.80 -2.21
N ALA A 23 -1.05 1.85 -3.09
CA ALA A 23 -0.52 0.53 -2.75
C ALA A 23 0.94 0.36 -3.14
N THR A 24 1.72 1.45 -3.17
CA THR A 24 3.16 1.46 -3.49
C THR A 24 3.95 2.02 -2.32
N ARG A 25 5.13 1.46 -2.05
CA ARG A 25 6.03 1.88 -0.96
C ARG A 25 7.49 1.87 -1.39
N LEU A 26 8.28 2.81 -0.87
CA LEU A 26 9.74 2.75 -0.93
C LEU A 26 10.25 1.75 0.12
N ALA A 27 11.02 0.75 -0.31
CA ALA A 27 11.49 -0.35 0.54
C ALA A 27 12.98 -0.26 0.92
N GLY A 28 13.70 0.73 0.38
CA GLY A 28 15.09 0.98 0.69
C GLY A 28 15.74 1.86 -0.38
N ALA A 29 16.74 2.65 0.04
CA ALA A 29 17.58 3.46 -0.83
C ALA A 29 19.00 3.38 -0.27
N GLY A 30 19.97 3.02 -1.10
CA GLY A 30 21.34 2.84 -0.65
C GLY A 30 22.34 2.55 -1.77
N ASN A 31 23.60 2.46 -1.39
CA ASN A 31 24.68 2.12 -2.32
C ASN A 31 24.85 0.61 -2.36
N THR A 32 24.73 0.01 -3.55
CA THR A 32 25.13 -1.39 -3.75
C THR A 32 26.55 -1.39 -4.29
N SER A 33 27.51 -1.90 -3.51
CA SER A 33 28.92 -2.08 -3.92
C SER A 33 29.21 -3.49 -4.45
N THR A 34 28.19 -4.30 -4.78
CA THR A 34 28.38 -5.74 -5.04
C THR A 34 27.77 -6.24 -6.34
N VAL A 35 28.09 -5.58 -7.46
CA VAL A 35 28.20 -6.27 -8.75
C VAL A 35 29.66 -6.17 -9.16
N GLY A 36 30.36 -7.31 -9.18
CA GLY A 36 31.82 -7.45 -9.28
C GLY A 36 32.46 -6.84 -10.54
N SER A 37 32.50 -5.52 -10.59
CA SER A 37 33.22 -4.75 -11.60
C SER A 37 34.26 -3.90 -10.88
N ASN A 38 35.52 -3.99 -11.30
CA ASN A 38 36.63 -3.13 -10.89
C ASN A 38 36.46 -1.65 -11.31
N SER A 39 35.22 -1.18 -11.47
CA SER A 39 34.87 0.21 -11.79
C SER A 39 34.49 0.95 -10.52
N SER A 40 35.22 2.02 -10.23
CA SER A 40 35.03 3.01 -9.15
C SER A 40 33.70 3.76 -9.15
N THR A 41 32.69 3.30 -9.90
CA THR A 41 31.37 3.93 -9.99
C THR A 41 30.42 3.31 -8.98
N HIS A 42 30.28 3.95 -7.81
CA HIS A 42 29.20 3.67 -6.87
C HIS A 42 27.85 4.01 -7.52
N SER A 43 27.04 3.02 -7.85
CA SER A 43 25.68 3.26 -8.33
C SER A 43 24.70 3.35 -7.16
N SER A 44 23.97 4.46 -7.07
CA SER A 44 22.90 4.66 -6.09
C SER A 44 21.62 3.96 -6.56
N VAL A 45 21.09 3.05 -5.76
CA VAL A 45 19.92 2.22 -6.11
C VAL A 45 18.83 2.35 -5.06
N PHE A 46 17.58 2.36 -5.49
CA PHE A 46 16.42 2.33 -4.61
C PHE A 46 15.40 1.28 -5.04
N CYS A 47 14.63 0.76 -4.09
CA CYS A 47 13.66 -0.31 -4.31
C CYS A 47 12.24 0.21 -4.08
N ILE A 48 11.39 0.04 -5.08
CA ILE A 48 9.96 0.29 -4.99
C ILE A 48 9.25 -1.06 -4.84
N ARG A 49 8.33 -1.17 -3.88
CA ARG A 49 7.46 -2.33 -3.69
C ARG A 49 6.02 -1.96 -3.99
N CYS A 50 5.37 -2.76 -4.81
CA CYS A 50 3.98 -2.60 -5.21
C CYS A 50 3.16 -3.78 -4.68
N GLY A 51 2.13 -3.50 -3.87
CA GLY A 51 1.19 -4.49 -3.41
C GLY A 51 0.25 -4.91 -4.54
N THR A 52 0.14 -6.20 -4.79
CA THR A 52 -0.77 -6.78 -5.80
C THR A 52 -1.58 -7.92 -5.17
N THR A 53 -2.67 -8.31 -5.81
CA THR A 53 -3.48 -9.47 -5.40
C THR A 53 -2.73 -10.80 -5.47
N ARG A 54 -1.56 -10.83 -6.14
CA ARG A 54 -0.68 -12.00 -6.25
C ARG A 54 0.56 -11.93 -5.36
N GLY A 55 0.70 -10.89 -4.54
CA GLY A 55 1.90 -10.68 -3.72
C GLY A 55 2.52 -9.30 -3.92
N VAL A 56 3.80 -9.18 -3.60
CA VAL A 56 4.55 -7.94 -3.74
C VAL A 56 5.48 -8.00 -4.95
N VAL A 57 5.32 -7.06 -5.87
CA VAL A 57 6.28 -6.86 -6.96
C VAL A 57 7.31 -5.84 -6.49
N SER A 58 8.59 -6.10 -6.74
CA SER A 58 9.69 -5.22 -6.34
C SER A 58 10.47 -4.76 -7.57
N HIS A 59 10.68 -3.45 -7.68
CA HIS A 59 11.41 -2.83 -8.78
C HIS A 59 12.64 -2.11 -8.22
N TRP A 60 13.81 -2.53 -8.68
CA TRP A 60 15.09 -1.90 -8.35
C TRP A 60 15.43 -0.88 -9.43
N LEU A 61 15.60 0.37 -9.01
CA LEU A 61 15.85 1.50 -9.89
C LEU A 61 17.21 2.09 -9.56
N ARG A 62 18.04 2.26 -10.57
CA ARG A 62 19.32 2.95 -10.47
C ARG A 62 19.11 4.44 -10.71
N SER A 63 19.84 5.24 -9.95
CA SER A 63 19.99 6.68 -10.13
C SER A 63 21.46 7.02 -10.42
N GLU A 64 21.70 8.17 -11.03
CA GLU A 64 23.06 8.62 -11.37
C GLU A 64 23.82 9.09 -10.13
N THR A 65 23.14 9.77 -9.22
CA THR A 65 23.73 10.28 -7.98
C THR A 65 22.89 9.97 -6.75
N ASN A 66 23.51 10.02 -5.57
CA ASN A 66 22.81 9.94 -4.28
C ASN A 66 21.77 11.05 -4.10
N ARG A 67 22.03 12.23 -4.69
CA ARG A 67 21.08 13.36 -4.66
C ARG A 67 19.82 13.02 -5.46
N ASP A 68 19.97 12.42 -6.63
CA ASP A 68 18.85 12.02 -7.47
C ASP A 68 18.06 10.88 -6.82
N MET A 69 18.74 9.90 -6.23
CA MET A 69 18.11 8.86 -5.42
C MET A 69 17.21 9.47 -4.32
N ALA A 70 17.75 10.43 -3.57
CA ALA A 70 17.01 11.10 -2.51
C ALA A 70 15.86 11.96 -3.04
N ALA A 71 16.01 12.59 -4.21
CA ALA A 71 14.93 13.31 -4.88
C ALA A 71 13.80 12.35 -5.30
N TRP A 72 14.13 11.23 -5.95
CA TRP A 72 13.17 10.20 -6.35
C TRP A 72 12.44 9.59 -5.17
N ALA A 73 13.18 9.22 -4.10
CA ALA A 73 12.60 8.72 -2.87
C ALA A 73 11.58 9.68 -2.28
N ARG A 74 11.92 10.98 -2.18
CA ARG A 74 11.01 12.01 -1.67
C ARG A 74 9.76 12.17 -2.54
N VAL A 75 9.92 12.31 -3.85
CA VAL A 75 8.79 12.51 -4.77
C VAL A 75 7.86 11.29 -4.77
N LEU A 76 8.41 10.07 -4.69
CA LEU A 76 7.61 8.85 -4.61
C LEU A 76 6.77 8.80 -3.33
N VAL A 77 7.41 9.05 -2.17
CA VAL A 77 6.72 9.05 -0.87
C VAL A 77 5.63 10.13 -0.83
N GLN A 78 5.95 11.35 -1.27
CA GLN A 78 4.98 12.45 -1.34
C GLN A 78 3.84 12.13 -2.31
N GLY A 79 4.14 11.50 -3.44
CA GLY A 79 3.14 11.06 -4.41
C GLY A 79 2.17 10.05 -3.79
N CYS A 80 2.67 9.07 -3.03
CA CYS A 80 1.82 8.14 -2.29
C CYS A 80 0.92 8.86 -1.28
N HIS A 81 1.46 9.81 -0.49
CA HIS A 81 0.66 10.60 0.46
C HIS A 81 -0.42 11.41 -0.24
N ASN A 82 -0.07 12.12 -1.32
CA ASN A 82 -1.02 12.93 -2.10
C ASN A 82 -2.14 12.06 -2.68
N ALA A 83 -1.81 10.86 -3.18
CA ALA A 83 -2.80 9.93 -3.70
C ALA A 83 -3.77 9.46 -2.60
N ILE A 84 -3.26 9.17 -1.40
CA ILE A 84 -4.09 8.83 -0.23
C ILE A 84 -5.03 9.98 0.14
N ILE A 85 -4.50 11.20 0.24
CA ILE A 85 -5.27 12.39 0.65
C ILE A 85 -6.34 12.74 -0.40
N CYS A 86 -6.03 12.55 -1.69
CA CYS A 86 -6.95 12.80 -2.79
C CYS A 86 -8.10 11.78 -2.81
N GLN A 87 -7.80 10.49 -2.68
CA GLN A 87 -8.80 9.44 -2.75
C GLN A 87 -9.60 9.27 -1.44
N ARG A 88 -8.95 9.41 -0.28
CA ARG A 88 -9.47 9.30 1.10
C ARG A 88 -10.06 7.96 1.52
N GLU A 89 -10.76 7.25 0.64
CA GLU A 89 -11.49 6.02 0.92
C GLU A 89 -11.08 4.88 -0.01
N PHE A 90 -10.87 3.71 0.58
CA PHE A 90 -10.45 2.49 -0.09
C PHE A 90 -11.38 1.35 0.28
N SER A 91 -11.88 0.63 -0.71
CA SER A 91 -12.81 -0.47 -0.54
C SER A 91 -12.17 -1.78 -0.96
N PHE A 92 -12.28 -2.80 -0.10
CA PHE A 92 -11.75 -4.14 -0.36
C PHE A 92 -12.82 -5.18 -0.08
N ARG A 93 -13.01 -6.11 -1.01
CA ARG A 93 -13.87 -7.29 -0.77
C ARG A 93 -13.13 -8.26 0.13
N CYS A 94 -13.85 -8.87 1.05
CA CYS A 94 -13.31 -9.89 1.96
C CYS A 94 -14.42 -10.79 2.49
N LEU A 95 -14.05 -11.85 3.19
CA LEU A 95 -14.93 -12.65 4.01
C LEU A 95 -14.61 -12.38 5.48
N PHE A 96 -15.66 -12.19 6.28
CA PHE A 96 -15.56 -12.15 7.73
C PHE A 96 -16.41 -13.29 8.29
N GLN A 97 -15.77 -14.21 9.03
CA GLN A 97 -16.43 -15.41 9.55
C GLN A 97 -17.15 -16.22 8.43
N GLY A 98 -16.53 -16.27 7.25
CA GLY A 98 -17.08 -16.96 6.07
C GLY A 98 -18.20 -16.22 5.33
N ARG A 99 -18.58 -15.00 5.74
CA ARG A 99 -19.62 -14.20 5.09
C ARG A 99 -19.02 -13.11 4.21
N PRO A 100 -19.51 -12.92 2.97
CA PRO A 100 -19.07 -11.82 2.11
C PRO A 100 -19.28 -10.45 2.76
N CYS A 101 -18.20 -9.69 2.85
CA CYS A 101 -18.17 -8.35 3.42
C CYS A 101 -17.35 -7.40 2.54
N GLN A 102 -17.42 -6.10 2.88
CA GLN A 102 -16.57 -5.09 2.30
C GLN A 102 -15.85 -4.32 3.41
N LEU A 103 -14.53 -4.40 3.44
CA LEU A 103 -13.68 -3.57 4.29
C LEU A 103 -13.48 -2.21 3.64
N ILE A 104 -13.89 -1.17 4.34
CA ILE A 104 -13.65 0.23 4.00
C ILE A 104 -12.54 0.76 4.90
N VAL A 105 -11.52 1.35 4.30
CA VAL A 105 -10.46 2.11 4.96
C VAL A 105 -10.59 3.56 4.53
N HIS A 106 -10.96 4.43 5.44
CA HIS A 106 -11.12 5.86 5.20
C HIS A 106 -10.14 6.67 6.07
N LEU A 107 -9.37 7.58 5.45
CA LEU A 107 -8.28 8.34 6.07
C LEU A 107 -8.64 8.96 7.43
N ASP A 108 -9.79 9.61 7.54
CA ASP A 108 -10.24 10.23 8.81
C ASP A 108 -11.07 9.28 9.68
N ARG A 109 -12.10 8.64 9.12
CA ARG A 109 -13.07 7.80 9.83
C ARG A 109 -12.49 6.45 10.32
N GLY A 110 -11.37 6.01 9.76
CA GLY A 110 -10.75 4.72 10.10
C GLY A 110 -11.32 3.57 9.29
N PHE A 111 -11.69 2.50 9.96
CA PHE A 111 -12.05 1.21 9.39
C PHE A 111 -13.54 0.97 9.57
N THR A 112 -14.20 0.49 8.54
CA THR A 112 -15.60 0.04 8.61
C THR A 112 -15.73 -1.26 7.85
N LEU A 113 -16.29 -2.29 8.48
CA LEU A 113 -16.67 -3.50 7.77
C LEU A 113 -18.17 -3.47 7.50
N LEU A 114 -18.52 -3.55 6.22
CA LEU A 114 -19.89 -3.59 5.76
C LEU A 114 -20.28 -5.02 5.43
N ASP A 115 -21.49 -5.41 5.84
CA ASP A 115 -22.12 -6.62 5.32
C ASP A 115 -22.44 -6.40 3.83
N SER A 116 -22.01 -7.33 2.97
CA SER A 116 -22.27 -7.28 1.52
C SER A 116 -23.36 -8.25 1.08
N GLY A 117 -24.15 -8.78 2.03
CA GLY A 117 -25.31 -9.62 1.75
C GLY A 117 -26.37 -8.94 0.86
N LEU A 118 -27.24 -9.75 0.26
CA LEU A 118 -28.30 -9.36 -0.70
C LEU A 118 -29.45 -8.51 -0.10
N GLY A 119 -29.25 -7.85 1.04
CA GLY A 119 -30.25 -7.03 1.73
C GLY A 119 -30.26 -5.57 1.27
N PRO A 120 -31.35 -4.82 1.54
CA PRO A 120 -31.41 -3.40 1.22
C PRO A 120 -30.50 -2.62 2.18
N ALA A 121 -29.42 -2.09 1.62
CA ALA A 121 -28.32 -1.34 2.25
C ALA A 121 -27.31 -2.17 3.09
N SER A 122 -26.03 -2.03 2.73
CA SER A 122 -24.90 -2.57 3.49
C SER A 122 -24.86 -1.97 4.90
N LYS A 123 -25.21 -2.79 5.90
CA LYS A 123 -25.11 -2.43 7.31
C LYS A 123 -23.65 -2.54 7.78
N ALA A 124 -23.17 -1.55 8.52
CA ALA A 124 -21.88 -1.66 9.20
C ALA A 124 -21.95 -2.72 10.30
N LEU A 125 -21.06 -3.71 10.21
CA LEU A 125 -20.87 -4.75 11.23
C LEU A 125 -20.06 -4.21 12.40
N TRP A 126 -19.01 -3.44 12.08
CA TRP A 126 -18.19 -2.72 13.06
C TRP A 126 -17.49 -1.53 12.41
N THR A 127 -17.10 -0.57 13.25
CA THR A 127 -16.32 0.60 12.87
C THR A 127 -15.30 0.92 13.95
N PHE A 128 -14.04 1.13 13.57
CA PHE A 128 -12.97 1.52 14.48
C PHE A 128 -12.16 2.68 13.88
N PRO A 129 -11.84 3.74 14.63
CA PRO A 129 -10.97 4.79 14.14
C PRO A 129 -9.50 4.35 14.13
N PHE A 130 -8.65 5.09 13.41
CA PHE A 130 -7.24 4.73 13.21
C PHE A 130 -6.42 4.63 14.49
N ASP A 131 -6.69 5.47 15.48
CA ASP A 131 -6.00 5.52 16.78
C ASP A 131 -6.24 4.28 17.65
N LYS A 132 -7.26 3.48 17.32
CA LYS A 132 -7.56 2.22 18.01
C LYS A 132 -6.85 1.01 17.42
N LEU A 133 -6.25 1.12 16.24
CA LEU A 133 -5.48 0.04 15.65
C LEU A 133 -4.13 -0.08 16.38
N LYS A 134 -3.93 -1.17 17.11
CA LYS A 134 -2.65 -1.49 17.76
C LYS A 134 -1.64 -2.09 16.80
N GLY A 135 -2.12 -2.91 15.88
CA GLY A 135 -1.27 -3.64 14.94
C GLY A 135 -2.06 -4.17 13.77
N SER A 136 -1.36 -4.43 12.68
CA SER A 136 -1.87 -5.16 11.53
C SER A 136 -0.85 -6.20 11.12
N ALA A 137 -1.31 -7.39 10.75
CA ALA A 137 -0.45 -8.46 10.24
C ALA A 137 -1.12 -9.14 9.03
N ASP A 138 -0.33 -9.93 8.31
CA ASP A 138 -0.83 -10.72 7.19
C ASP A 138 -0.04 -12.03 7.01
N ASP A 139 -0.69 -13.04 6.45
CA ASP A 139 -0.07 -14.34 6.14
C ASP A 139 0.68 -14.37 4.81
N GLY A 140 0.67 -13.27 4.05
CA GLY A 140 1.22 -13.16 2.71
C GLY A 140 0.41 -13.86 1.60
N ASN A 141 -0.72 -14.49 1.93
CA ASN A 141 -1.52 -15.28 1.00
C ASN A 141 -2.97 -14.79 0.89
N LYS A 142 -3.74 -14.77 1.97
CA LYS A 142 -5.14 -14.31 1.94
C LYS A 142 -5.66 -13.72 3.25
N LEU A 143 -5.03 -14.00 4.38
CA LEU A 143 -5.53 -13.56 5.68
C LEU A 143 -4.92 -12.23 6.09
N LEU A 144 -5.79 -11.27 6.40
CA LEU A 144 -5.46 -9.99 7.01
C LEU A 144 -5.90 -10.01 8.48
N TYR A 145 -5.00 -9.59 9.36
CA TYR A 145 -5.24 -9.47 10.79
C TYR A 145 -5.19 -8.01 11.21
N LEU A 146 -6.21 -7.55 11.94
CA LEU A 146 -6.28 -6.21 12.52
C LEU A 146 -6.50 -6.33 14.03
N ASP A 147 -5.57 -5.80 14.82
CA ASP A 147 -5.64 -5.83 16.28
C ASP A 147 -6.28 -4.54 16.80
N PHE A 148 -7.51 -4.66 17.31
CA PHE A 148 -8.23 -3.62 18.03
C PHE A 148 -8.42 -3.96 19.51
N SER A 149 -7.77 -5.01 20.05
CA SER A 149 -7.93 -5.52 21.44
C SER A 149 -7.67 -4.49 22.57
N GLY A 150 -7.21 -3.29 22.23
CA GLY A 150 -7.03 -2.17 23.16
C GLY A 150 -8.28 -1.37 23.49
N THR A 151 -9.42 -1.69 22.88
CA THR A 151 -10.70 -1.02 23.15
C THR A 151 -11.63 -1.90 23.97
N GLU A 152 -12.61 -1.29 24.64
CA GLU A 152 -13.60 -2.01 25.44
C GLU A 152 -14.41 -3.01 24.58
N ASP A 153 -14.67 -2.65 23.31
CA ASP A 153 -15.32 -3.49 22.29
C ASP A 153 -14.31 -4.15 21.32
N GLY A 154 -13.04 -4.19 21.70
CA GLY A 154 -11.92 -4.53 20.83
C GLY A 154 -11.66 -6.03 20.71
N ALA A 155 -11.33 -6.48 19.51
CA ALA A 155 -10.90 -7.85 19.26
C ALA A 155 -9.78 -7.88 18.22
N GLU A 156 -9.06 -9.00 18.16
CA GLU A 156 -8.29 -9.35 16.97
C GLU A 156 -9.26 -9.81 15.88
N LEU A 157 -9.23 -9.12 14.75
CA LEU A 157 -10.11 -9.37 13.62
C LEU A 157 -9.34 -10.07 12.52
N GLU A 158 -9.83 -11.21 12.09
CA GLU A 158 -9.34 -11.95 10.92
C GLU A 158 -10.29 -11.74 9.74
N LEU A 159 -9.73 -11.32 8.61
CA LEU A 159 -10.44 -11.12 7.35
C LEU A 159 -9.78 -11.97 6.26
N ASP A 160 -10.56 -12.79 5.56
CA ASP A 160 -10.09 -13.47 4.36
C ASP A 160 -10.27 -12.52 3.16
N MET A 161 -9.17 -11.98 2.64
CA MET A 161 -9.17 -11.05 1.52
C MET A 161 -9.35 -11.74 0.16
N GLU A 162 -9.51 -13.07 0.15
CA GLU A 162 -9.62 -13.96 -1.03
C GLU A 162 -8.39 -13.93 -1.97
N CYS A 163 -7.43 -13.06 -1.68
CA CYS A 163 -6.20 -12.82 -2.42
C CYS A 163 -5.16 -12.18 -1.49
N CYS A 164 -3.94 -11.98 -1.99
CA CYS A 164 -2.87 -11.46 -1.17
C CYS A 164 -3.24 -10.11 -0.54
N PRO A 165 -3.18 -9.96 0.81
CA PRO A 165 -3.64 -8.76 1.52
C PRO A 165 -2.67 -7.57 1.43
N LYS A 166 -1.54 -7.73 0.74
CA LYS A 166 -0.48 -6.69 0.62
C LYS A 166 -0.97 -5.35 0.09
N PRO A 167 -1.91 -5.24 -0.89
CA PRO A 167 -2.48 -3.96 -1.27
C PRO A 167 -3.13 -3.23 -0.10
N VAL A 168 -3.90 -3.94 0.75
CA VAL A 168 -4.55 -3.36 1.93
C VAL A 168 -3.49 -2.87 2.91
N VAL A 169 -2.53 -3.73 3.25
CA VAL A 169 -1.45 -3.41 4.19
C VAL A 169 -0.67 -2.17 3.72
N PHE A 170 -0.39 -2.05 2.42
CA PHE A 170 0.34 -0.90 1.89
C PHE A 170 -0.49 0.38 1.94
N VAL A 171 -1.79 0.31 1.62
CA VAL A 171 -2.72 1.43 1.80
C VAL A 171 -2.77 1.86 3.26
N LEU A 172 -2.85 0.92 4.21
CA LEU A 172 -2.85 1.23 5.65
C LEU A 172 -1.58 1.96 6.09
N HIS A 173 -0.42 1.47 5.69
CA HIS A 173 0.85 2.14 5.99
C HIS A 173 0.93 3.54 5.38
N ASN A 174 0.44 3.71 4.15
CA ASN A 174 0.45 5.01 3.48
C ASN A 174 -0.54 5.98 4.13
N CYS A 175 -1.71 5.52 4.57
CA CYS A 175 -2.64 6.30 5.40
C CYS A 175 -1.98 6.77 6.69
N LEU A 176 -1.41 5.84 7.48
CA LEU A 176 -0.76 6.17 8.74
C LEU A 176 0.42 7.15 8.54
N SER A 177 1.25 6.90 7.53
CA SER A 177 2.38 7.77 7.20
C SER A 177 1.94 9.17 6.77
N ALA A 178 0.89 9.28 5.95
CA ALA A 178 0.35 10.58 5.53
C ALA A 178 -0.25 11.36 6.72
N LYS A 179 -0.95 10.68 7.63
CA LYS A 179 -1.50 11.31 8.84
C LYS A 179 -0.39 11.86 9.73
N VAL A 180 0.66 11.09 9.99
CA VAL A 180 1.82 11.55 10.78
C VAL A 180 2.48 12.75 10.11
N HIS A 181 2.66 12.72 8.79
CA HIS A 181 3.24 13.85 8.05
C HIS A 181 2.37 15.11 8.09
N SER A 182 1.04 14.98 8.16
CA SER A 182 0.14 16.14 8.27
C SER A 182 0.10 16.79 9.67
N LEU A 183 0.63 16.09 10.69
CA LEU A 183 0.69 16.57 12.08
C LEU A 183 2.05 17.19 12.44
N ALA A 184 3.05 17.06 11.56
CA ALA A 184 4.41 17.60 11.71
C ALA A 184 4.52 18.97 11.02
#